data_AF-A0A832V2C7-F1
#
_entry.id   AF-A0A832V2C7-F1
#
_cell.length_a   1.000
_cell.length_b   1.000
_cell.length_c   1.000
_cell.angle_alpha   90.00
_cell.angle_beta   90.00
_cell.angle_gamma   90.00
#
_symmetry.space_group_name_H-M   'P 1'
#
loop_
_entity.id
_entity.type
_entity.pdbx_description
1 polymer ?
#
loop_
_entity_poly.entity_id
_entity_poly.type
_entity_poly.pdbx_seq_one_letter_code
_entity_poly.pdbx_strand_id
1 'polypeptide(L)'
;MTKYPSRYSDDKKVTAAQYLAEFMCERQAQKNKKELPKKFWNLPHWTKKFKSQLFAAYGLLKLYDEVAIIRAVKSKEAQRIYSLRAPTLDDIIKEQQRMLELDKAKAKDANVVRKDIKAKPREHQVKNTIFGKLSELDT
;
A
#
# COMPACT_ATOMS: atom_id res chain seq x y z
N MET A 1 -1.55 13.01 9.14
CA MET A 1 -1.06 11.89 9.98
C MET A 1 0.21 11.28 9.37
N THR A 2 1.20 10.90 10.18
CA THR A 2 2.41 10.20 9.74
C THR A 2 2.16 8.68 9.80
N LYS A 3 2.30 7.98 8.68
CA LYS A 3 1.84 6.59 8.52
C LYS A 3 2.91 5.67 7.92
N TYR A 4 3.85 6.23 7.16
CA TYR A 4 4.78 5.44 6.36
C TYR A 4 6.17 5.40 6.99
N PRO A 5 6.91 4.29 6.93
CA PRO A 5 8.30 4.25 7.39
C PRO A 5 9.18 5.11 6.49
N SER A 6 9.98 6.00 7.08
CA SER A 6 11.01 6.73 6.34
C SER A 6 12.18 5.81 6.03
N ARG A 7 12.78 5.98 4.85
CA ARG A 7 14.00 5.26 4.48
C ARG A 7 15.26 6.01 4.90
N TYR A 8 15.14 7.33 5.10
CA TYR A 8 16.28 8.23 5.28
C TYR A 8 16.23 9.06 6.57
N SER A 9 15.14 8.94 7.35
CA SER A 9 15.00 9.47 8.71
C SER A 9 15.02 8.31 9.70
N ASP A 10 16.16 8.08 10.37
CA ASP A 10 16.41 7.10 11.45
C ASP A 10 15.13 6.54 12.13
N ASP A 11 14.52 5.53 11.50
CA ASP A 11 13.30 4.79 11.90
C ASP A 11 12.04 5.61 12.24
N LYS A 12 11.93 6.84 11.72
CA LYS A 12 10.77 7.70 11.95
C LYS A 12 9.63 7.40 10.97
N LYS A 13 8.39 7.48 11.46
CA LYS A 13 7.20 7.51 10.61
C LYS A 13 7.04 8.89 9.98
N VAL A 14 6.81 8.92 8.68
CA VAL A 14 6.67 10.14 7.88
C VAL A 14 5.30 10.19 7.19
N THR A 15 4.98 11.37 6.67
CA THR A 15 3.75 11.60 5.90
C THR A 15 3.83 10.88 4.54
N ALA A 16 2.67 10.63 3.93
CA ALA A 16 2.60 10.09 2.56
C ALA A 16 3.41 10.95 1.58
N ALA A 17 3.30 12.27 1.70
CA ALA A 17 4.01 13.23 0.85
C ALA A 17 5.54 13.07 0.95
N GLN A 18 6.06 12.99 2.17
CA GLN A 18 7.49 12.80 2.40
C GLN A 18 7.97 11.44 1.90
N TYR A 19 7.20 10.37 2.16
CA TYR A 19 7.52 9.03 1.66
C TYR A 19 7.64 9.00 0.13
N LEU A 20 6.68 9.61 -0.58
CA LEU A 20 6.70 9.71 -2.05
C LEU A 20 7.88 10.54 -2.55
N ALA A 21 8.18 11.66 -1.89
CA ALA A 21 9.31 12.51 -2.25
C ALA A 21 10.65 11.80 -2.05
N GLU A 22 10.84 11.11 -0.92
CA GLU A 22 12.03 10.27 -0.64
C GLU A 22 12.21 9.22 -1.73
N PHE A 23 11.14 8.50 -2.07
CA PHE A 23 11.15 7.46 -3.09
C PHE A 23 11.55 7.97 -4.49
N MET A 24 11.09 9.17 -4.86
CA MET A 24 11.45 9.79 -6.14
C MET A 24 12.90 10.28 -6.16
N CYS A 25 13.38 10.85 -5.06
CA CYS A 25 14.77 11.23 -4.91
C CYS A 25 15.71 10.01 -4.98
N GLU A 26 15.32 8.89 -4.35
CA GLU A 26 16.04 7.62 -4.42
C GLU A 26 16.14 7.11 -5.85
N ARG A 27 15.03 7.05 -6.60
CA ARG A 27 15.06 6.68 -8.02
C ARG A 27 15.96 7.57 -8.85
N GLN A 28 15.92 8.88 -8.58
CA GLN A 28 16.76 9.84 -9.28
C GLN A 28 18.25 9.66 -8.95
N ALA A 29 18.58 9.27 -7.71
CA ALA A 29 19.94 8.95 -7.28
C ALA A 29 20.44 7.68 -7.97
N GLN A 30 19.62 6.62 -7.99
CA GLN A 30 19.90 5.36 -8.68
C GLN A 30 20.15 5.58 -10.17
N LYS A 31 19.33 6.39 -10.84
CA LYS A 31 19.54 6.76 -12.26
C LYS A 31 20.91 7.42 -12.49
N ASN A 32 21.32 8.26 -11.55
CA ASN A 32 22.59 8.99 -11.63
C ASN A 32 23.79 8.20 -11.08
N LYS A 33 23.60 6.93 -10.69
CA LYS A 33 24.61 6.09 -10.02
C LYS A 33 25.23 6.79 -8.79
N LYS A 34 24.42 7.57 -8.07
CA LYS A 34 24.82 8.24 -6.82
C LYS A 34 24.14 7.58 -5.65
N GLU A 35 24.87 7.49 -4.54
CA GLU A 35 24.27 7.11 -3.27
C GLU A 35 23.48 8.29 -2.69
N LEU A 36 22.33 7.98 -2.10
CA LEU A 36 21.51 8.97 -1.40
C LEU A 36 21.80 8.88 0.09
N PRO A 37 22.48 9.87 0.70
CA PRO A 37 22.84 9.82 2.12
C PRO A 37 21.62 9.98 3.03
N LYS A 38 21.76 9.57 4.29
CA LYS A 38 20.76 9.85 5.32
C LYS A 38 20.54 11.37 5.43
N LYS A 39 19.29 11.79 5.66
CA LYS A 39 18.91 13.21 5.76
C LYS A 39 19.38 14.07 4.57
N PHE A 40 19.38 13.50 3.37
CA PHE A 40 19.85 14.16 2.13
C PHE A 40 19.19 15.52 1.85
N TRP A 41 18.01 15.81 2.39
CA TRP A 41 17.35 17.11 2.27
C TRP A 41 18.15 18.27 2.90
N ASN A 42 19.13 17.99 3.75
CA ASN A 42 20.07 18.98 4.28
C ASN A 42 21.17 19.35 3.27
N LEU A 43 21.36 18.56 2.22
CA LEU A 43 22.38 18.82 1.21
C LEU A 43 21.86 19.77 0.13
N PRO A 44 22.60 20.84 -0.22
CA PRO A 44 22.12 21.88 -1.12
C PRO A 44 21.73 21.37 -2.51
N HIS A 45 22.41 20.31 -2.99
CA HIS A 45 22.08 19.66 -4.27
C HIS A 45 20.69 19.01 -4.26
N TRP A 46 20.29 18.44 -3.13
CA TRP A 46 19.07 17.66 -3.02
C TRP A 46 17.91 18.44 -2.40
N THR A 47 18.16 19.44 -1.55
CA THR A 47 17.11 20.23 -0.88
C THR A 47 16.09 20.78 -1.87
N LYS A 48 16.56 21.38 -2.99
CA LYS A 48 15.66 21.95 -4.01
C LYS A 48 14.81 20.88 -4.68
N LYS A 49 15.43 19.75 -5.06
CA LYS A 49 14.74 18.62 -5.70
C LYS A 49 13.71 17.99 -4.77
N PHE A 50 14.09 17.76 -3.51
CA PHE A 50 13.23 17.20 -2.48
C PHE A 50 12.02 18.09 -2.23
N LYS A 51 12.21 19.40 -2.02
CA LYS A 51 11.11 20.35 -1.85
C LYS A 51 10.16 20.35 -3.05
N SER A 52 10.70 20.35 -4.28
CA SER A 52 9.89 20.29 -5.50
C SER A 52 9.02 19.02 -5.58
N GLN A 53 9.59 17.86 -5.25
CA GLN A 53 8.85 16.60 -5.21
C GLN A 53 7.83 16.58 -4.07
N LEU A 54 8.15 17.16 -2.92
CA LEU A 54 7.24 17.27 -1.78
C LEU A 54 6.00 18.11 -2.13
N PHE A 55 6.18 19.26 -2.80
CA PHE A 55 5.06 20.07 -3.28
C PHE A 55 4.21 19.32 -4.32
N ALA A 56 4.85 18.60 -5.24
CA ALA A 56 4.14 17.78 -6.21
C ALA A 56 3.31 16.66 -5.53
N ALA A 57 3.89 16.01 -4.52
CA ALA A 57 3.19 14.99 -3.74
C ALA A 57 1.97 15.55 -3.02
N TYR A 58 2.07 16.73 -2.39
CA TYR A 58 0.91 17.39 -1.79
C TYR A 58 -0.17 17.76 -2.81
N GLY A 59 0.22 18.16 -4.03
CA GLY A 59 -0.73 18.38 -5.12
C GLY A 59 -1.52 17.12 -5.46
N LEU A 60 -0.84 15.99 -5.63
CA LEU A 60 -1.48 14.70 -5.94
C LEU A 60 -2.36 14.20 -4.80
N LEU A 61 -1.93 14.36 -3.55
CA LEU A 61 -2.71 13.93 -2.37
C LEU A 61 -4.01 14.73 -2.17
N LYS A 62 -4.18 15.87 -2.84
CA LYS A 62 -5.46 16.59 -2.87
C LYS A 62 -6.45 15.99 -3.87
N LEU A 63 -5.95 15.29 -4.88
CA LEU A 63 -6.74 14.78 -6.00
C LEU A 63 -7.04 13.28 -5.86
N TYR A 64 -6.09 12.51 -5.31
CA TYR A 64 -6.15 11.05 -5.29
C TYR A 64 -5.87 10.49 -3.89
N ASP A 65 -6.29 9.24 -3.68
CA ASP A 65 -6.03 8.49 -2.44
C ASP A 65 -4.53 8.17 -2.30
N GLU A 66 -3.98 8.29 -1.09
CA GLU A 66 -2.58 8.00 -0.79
C GLU A 66 -2.15 6.60 -1.27
N VAL A 67 -3.06 5.62 -1.17
CA VAL A 67 -2.78 4.24 -1.55
C VAL A 67 -2.71 4.10 -3.06
N ALA A 68 -3.58 4.79 -3.81
CA ALA A 68 -3.59 4.77 -5.26
C ALA A 68 -2.29 5.36 -5.82
N ILE A 69 -1.83 6.48 -5.27
CA ILE A 69 -0.58 7.13 -5.69
C ILE A 69 0.62 6.19 -5.43
N ILE A 70 0.68 5.55 -4.25
CA ILE A 70 1.77 4.63 -3.91
C ILE A 70 1.77 3.39 -4.82
N ARG A 71 0.58 2.83 -5.12
CA ARG A 71 0.43 1.71 -6.07
C ARG A 71 0.91 2.11 -7.46
N ALA A 72 0.48 3.28 -7.94
CA ALA A 72 0.88 3.81 -9.23
C ALA A 72 2.40 4.00 -9.32
N VAL A 73 3.00 4.64 -8.32
CA VAL A 73 4.44 4.89 -8.29
C VAL A 73 5.25 3.58 -8.24
N LYS A 74 4.75 2.53 -7.58
CA LYS A 74 5.41 1.20 -7.52
C LYS A 74 5.13 0.30 -8.73
N SER A 75 4.21 0.69 -9.61
CA SER A 75 3.89 -0.07 -10.82
C SER A 75 5.10 -0.19 -11.76
N LYS A 76 5.12 -1.23 -12.58
CA LYS A 76 6.14 -1.43 -13.62
C LYS A 76 6.11 -0.29 -14.65
N GLU A 77 4.92 0.24 -14.95
CA GLU A 77 4.71 1.33 -15.90
C GLU A 77 5.37 2.63 -15.42
N ALA A 78 5.27 2.92 -14.12
CA ALA A 78 5.88 4.11 -13.52
C ALA A 78 7.37 3.95 -13.18
N GLN A 79 8.00 2.80 -13.47
CA GLN A 79 9.39 2.54 -13.08
C GLN A 79 10.38 3.52 -13.72
N ARG A 80 10.09 3.98 -14.93
CA ARG A 80 10.92 4.95 -15.68
C ARG A 80 10.56 6.41 -15.37
N ILE A 81 9.62 6.64 -14.44
CA ILE A 81 9.20 7.97 -14.03
C ILE A 81 10.00 8.41 -12.81
N TYR A 82 10.66 9.57 -12.93
CA TYR A 82 11.54 10.16 -11.92
C TYR A 82 10.97 11.43 -11.28
N SER A 83 9.74 11.83 -11.65
CA SER A 83 9.10 13.03 -11.15
C SER A 83 7.60 12.82 -10.95
N LEU A 84 7.08 13.29 -9.82
CA LEU A 84 5.64 13.26 -9.53
C LEU A 84 4.81 14.20 -10.40
N ARG A 85 5.47 15.11 -11.14
CA ARG A 85 4.80 16.05 -12.04
C ARG A 85 4.68 15.52 -13.47
N ALA A 86 5.13 14.30 -13.73
CA ALA A 86 5.07 13.74 -15.07
C ALA A 86 3.60 13.51 -15.48
N PRO A 87 3.16 13.97 -16.67
CA PRO A 87 1.77 13.81 -17.10
C PRO A 87 1.38 12.34 -17.22
N THR A 88 2.31 11.49 -17.71
CA THR A 88 2.10 10.04 -17.79
C THR A 88 1.85 9.39 -16.43
N LEU A 89 2.31 9.98 -15.32
CA LEU A 89 2.04 9.45 -14.00
C LEU A 89 0.59 9.70 -13.58
N ASP A 90 0.01 10.83 -13.97
CA ASP A 90 -1.36 11.18 -13.63
C ASP A 90 -2.35 10.14 -14.20
N ASP A 91 -2.15 9.71 -15.44
CA ASP A 91 -2.97 8.68 -16.07
C ASP A 91 -2.86 7.31 -15.38
N ILE A 92 -1.64 6.92 -14.98
CA ILE A 92 -1.42 5.69 -14.20
C ILE A 92 -2.10 5.79 -12.83
N ILE A 93 -2.05 6.95 -12.17
CA ILE A 93 -2.72 7.17 -10.88
C ILE A 93 -4.23 7.06 -11.04
N LYS A 94 -4.82 7.65 -12.09
CA LYS A 94 -6.27 7.53 -12.37
C LYS A 94 -6.70 6.08 -12.50
N GLU A 95 -5.95 5.28 -13.25
CA GLU A 95 -6.30 3.86 -13.41
C GLU A 95 -6.16 3.10 -12.09
N GLN A 96 -5.11 3.35 -11.31
CA GLN A 96 -4.94 2.74 -9.99
C GLN A 96 -6.02 3.20 -8.99
N GLN A 97 -6.46 4.45 -9.07
CA GLN A 97 -7.57 4.97 -8.27
C GLN A 97 -8.86 4.24 -8.63
N ARG A 98 -9.14 4.06 -9.93
CA ARG A 98 -10.31 3.31 -10.41
C ARG A 98 -10.31 1.87 -9.89
N MET A 99 -9.18 1.18 -9.99
CA MET A 99 -9.02 -0.18 -9.45
C MET A 99 -9.26 -0.22 -7.93
N LEU A 100 -8.74 0.75 -7.20
CA LEU A 100 -8.88 0.84 -5.76
C LEU A 100 -10.32 1.10 -5.31
N GLU A 101 -11.08 1.92 -6.05
CA GLU A 101 -12.51 2.11 -5.78
C GLU A 101 -13.33 0.85 -6.11
N LEU A 102 -12.99 0.11 -7.17
CA LEU A 102 -13.60 -1.19 -7.46
C LEU A 102 -13.33 -2.22 -6.35
N ASP A 103 -12.09 -2.28 -5.83
CA ASP A 103 -11.72 -3.14 -4.71
C ASP A 103 -12.54 -2.78 -3.46
N LYS A 104 -12.66 -1.48 -3.15
CA LYS A 104 -13.46 -0.98 -2.03
C LYS A 104 -14.95 -1.31 -2.19
N ALA A 105 -15.50 -1.23 -3.40
CA ALA A 105 -16.89 -1.60 -3.68
C ALA A 105 -17.14 -3.09 -3.43
N LYS A 106 -16.32 -3.97 -4.04
CA LYS A 106 -16.41 -5.43 -3.85
C LYS A 106 -16.29 -5.85 -2.38
N ALA A 107 -15.40 -5.18 -1.63
CA ALA A 107 -15.22 -5.47 -0.21
C ALA A 107 -16.45 -5.07 0.65
N LYS A 108 -17.20 -4.03 0.25
CA LYS A 108 -18.46 -3.66 0.90
C LYS A 108 -19.54 -4.70 0.62
N ASP A 109 -19.68 -5.14 -0.63
CA ASP A 109 -20.67 -6.15 -1.03
C ASP A 109 -20.44 -7.49 -0.31
N ALA A 110 -19.18 -7.94 -0.21
CA ALA A 110 -18.83 -9.16 0.52
C ALA A 110 -19.08 -9.07 2.04
N ASN A 111 -19.04 -7.87 2.62
CA ASN A 111 -19.28 -7.66 4.05
C ASN A 111 -20.79 -7.58 4.37
N VAL A 112 -21.62 -7.12 3.42
CA VAL A 112 -23.08 -7.22 3.53
C VAL A 112 -23.50 -8.69 3.58
N VAL A 113 -23.03 -9.52 2.64
CA VAL A 113 -23.35 -10.96 2.60
C VAL A 113 -22.94 -11.71 3.88
N ARG A 114 -21.82 -11.32 4.52
CA ARG A 114 -21.36 -11.97 5.77
C ARG A 114 -22.18 -11.62 7.00
N LYS A 115 -22.80 -10.43 7.07
CA LYS A 115 -23.62 -10.03 8.23
C LYS A 115 -24.97 -10.74 8.27
N ASP A 116 -25.47 -11.19 7.12
CA ASP A 116 -26.74 -11.93 7.02
C ASP A 116 -26.59 -13.42 7.37
N ILE A 117 -25.35 -13.95 7.35
CA ILE A 117 -25.04 -15.31 7.81
C ILE A 117 -24.58 -15.26 9.27
N LYS A 118 -25.43 -14.78 10.19
CA LYS A 118 -25.38 -15.27 11.57
C LYS A 118 -25.96 -16.69 11.60
N ALA A 119 -25.24 -17.64 10.99
CA ALA A 119 -25.53 -19.04 11.16
C ALA A 119 -25.34 -19.39 12.64
N LYS A 120 -26.43 -19.81 13.30
CA LYS A 120 -26.37 -20.47 14.61
C LYS A 120 -25.28 -21.54 14.57
N PRO A 121 -24.50 -21.75 15.64
CA PRO A 121 -23.60 -22.89 15.72
C PRO A 121 -24.43 -24.15 15.48
N ARG A 122 -24.08 -24.94 14.46
CA ARG A 122 -24.66 -26.27 14.30
C ARG A 122 -24.15 -27.11 15.47
N GLU A 123 -25.05 -27.44 16.38
CA GLU A 123 -24.83 -28.42 17.43
C GLU A 123 -24.32 -29.71 16.79
N HIS A 124 -23.12 -30.13 17.20
CA HIS A 124 -22.52 -31.38 16.74
C HIS A 124 -23.34 -32.53 17.33
N GLN A 125 -24.29 -33.06 16.57
CA GLN A 125 -24.87 -34.36 16.89
C GLN A 125 -23.79 -35.42 16.67
N VAL A 126 -23.22 -35.90 17.77
CA VAL A 126 -22.35 -37.07 17.82
C VAL A 126 -23.16 -38.24 17.27
N LYS A 127 -22.87 -38.64 16.03
CA LYS A 127 -23.42 -39.86 15.46
C LYS A 127 -22.59 -41.01 16.03
N ASN A 128 -23.22 -41.84 16.86
CA ASN A 128 -22.66 -43.12 17.29
C ASN A 128 -22.47 -44.02 16.06
N THR A 129 -21.30 -43.94 15.43
CA THR A 129 -20.89 -44.86 14.37
C THR A 129 -20.51 -46.21 14.96
N ILE A 130 -20.89 -47.26 14.24
CA ILE A 130 -20.81 -48.69 14.57
C ILE A 130 -19.39 -49.14 15.00
N PHE A 131 -18.35 -48.38 14.67
CA PHE A 131 -16.97 -48.61 15.10
C PHE A 131 -16.70 -48.43 16.61
N GLY A 132 -17.62 -47.83 17.37
CA GLY A 132 -17.50 -47.72 18.83
C GLY A 132 -17.88 -48.99 19.61
N LYS A 133 -18.38 -50.04 18.94
CA LYS A 133 -18.80 -51.29 19.58
C LYS A 133 -17.77 -52.42 19.53
N LEU A 134 -16.63 -52.22 18.87
CA LEU A 134 -15.61 -53.27 18.70
C LEU A 134 -14.52 -53.29 19.79
N SER A 135 -14.56 -52.36 20.74
CA SER A 135 -13.58 -52.25 21.83
C SER A 135 -14.05 -52.89 23.16
N GLU A 136 -15.14 -53.65 23.17
CA GLU A 136 -15.67 -54.33 24.37
C GLU A 136 -15.65 -55.86 24.28
N LEU A 137 -14.94 -56.44 23.31
CA LEU A 137 -14.72 -57.89 23.18
C LEU A 137 -13.23 -58.21 23.08
N ASP A 138 -12.47 -57.80 24.10
CA ASP A 138 -11.23 -58.46 24.52
C ASP A 138 -11.08 -58.20 26.03
N THR A 139 -11.87 -58.96 26.79
CA THR A 139 -11.61 -59.28 28.21
C THR A 139 -11.71 -60.79 28.36
#